data_AF-A0A7C4I8G7-F1
#
_entry.id   AF-A0A7C4I8G7-F1
#
_cell.length_a   1.000
_cell.length_b   1.000
_cell.length_c   1.000
_cell.angle_alpha   90.00
_cell.angle_beta   90.00
_cell.angle_gamma   90.00
#
_symmetry.space_group_name_H-M   'P 1'
#
loop_
_entity.id
_entity.type
_entity.pdbx_description
1 polymer ?
#
loop_
_entity_poly.entity_id
_entity_poly.type
_entity_poly.pdbx_seq_one_letter_code
_entity_poly.pdbx_strand_id
1 'polypeptide(L)' 'MTQLVYIADPMCSWCYGFTPQLERLLESLPDAELELVMGGLRAYEREPMDDAR' A
#
# COMPACT_ATOMS: atom_id res chain seq x y z
N MET A 1 20.91 -8.43 4.24
CA MET A 1 20.11 -7.41 3.53
C MET A 1 18.76 -7.32 4.22
N THR A 2 18.25 -6.12 4.44
CA THR A 2 16.96 -5.89 5.10
C THR A 2 15.87 -5.90 4.03
N GLN A 3 14.81 -6.68 4.22
CA GLN A 3 13.65 -6.69 3.32
C GLN A 3 12.56 -5.80 3.91
N LEU A 4 12.06 -4.85 3.12
CA LEU A 4 10.92 -4.01 3.46
C LEU A 4 9.70 -4.50 2.68
N VAL A 5 8.77 -5.14 3.36
CA VAL A 5 7.51 -5.58 2.75
C VAL A 5 6.47 -4.46 2.89
N TYR A 6 6.06 -3.88 1.76
CA TYR A 6 5.01 -2.87 1.70
C TYR A 6 3.74 -3.46 1.07
N ILE A 7 2.77 -3.76 1.95
CA ILE A 7 1.45 -4.28 1.56
C ILE A 7 0.52 -3.09 1.36
N ALA A 8 0.07 -2.87 0.13
CA ALA A 8 -0.76 -1.72 -0.22
C ALA A 8 -1.74 -2.04 -1.34
N ASP A 9 -2.73 -1.18 -1.51
CA ASP A 9 -3.69 -1.26 -2.61
C ASP A 9 -3.82 0.13 -3.27
N PRO A 10 -3.81 0.24 -4.61
CA PRO A 10 -3.98 1.53 -5.29
C PRO A 10 -5.32 2.24 -4.99
N MET A 11 -6.34 1.50 -4.57
CA MET A 11 -7.66 2.05 -4.19
C MET A 11 -7.74 2.47 -2.71
N CYS A 12 -6.69 2.20 -1.92
CA CYS A 12 -6.64 2.55 -0.50
C CYS A 12 -6.24 4.03 -0.31
N SER A 13 -7.20 4.85 0.13
CA SER A 13 -6.99 6.30 0.37
C SER A 13 -5.88 6.59 1.39
N TRP A 14 -5.75 5.75 2.43
CA TRP A 14 -4.67 5.87 3.41
C TRP A 14 -3.32 5.53 2.82
N CYS A 15 -3.25 4.54 1.94
CA CYS A 15 -2.04 4.13 1.24
C CYS A 15 -1.56 5.24 0.31
N TYR A 16 -2.49 5.92 -0.37
CA TYR A 16 -2.21 7.15 -1.13
C TYR A 16 -1.68 8.26 -0.20
N GLY A 17 -2.35 8.53 0.92
CA GLY A 17 -1.92 9.54 1.90
C GLY A 17 -0.57 9.24 2.58
N PHE A 18 -0.13 7.97 2.57
CA PHE A 18 1.13 7.53 3.14
C PHE A 18 2.33 7.69 2.18
N THR A 19 2.11 7.98 0.90
CA THR A 19 3.19 8.09 -0.11
C THR A 19 4.40 8.91 0.35
N PRO A 20 4.25 10.13 0.92
CA PRO A 20 5.42 10.93 1.31
C PRO A 20 6.19 10.36 2.51
N GLN A 21 5.58 9.44 3.27
CA GLN A 21 6.21 8.78 4.41
C GLN A 21 6.96 7.54 3.93
N LEU A 22 6.40 6.82 2.96
CA LEU A 22 7.08 5.72 2.28
C LEU A 22 8.34 6.22 1.56
N GLU A 23 8.26 7.34 0.83
CA GLU A 23 9.41 7.94 0.15
C GLU A 23 10.54 8.26 1.15
N ARG A 24 10.22 8.96 2.25
CA ARG A 24 11.18 9.26 3.33
C ARG A 24 11.78 8.01 3.97
N LEU A 25 10.98 6.96 4.13
CA LEU A 25 11.46 5.68 4.67
C LEU A 25 12.47 5.02 3.72
N LEU A 26 12.16 4.98 2.42
CA LEU A 26 13.04 4.40 1.39
C LEU A 26 14.36 5.18 1.29
N GLU A 27 14.31 6.51 1.39
CA GLU A 27 15.51 7.36 1.46
C GLU A 27 16.39 7.03 2.69
N SER A 28 15.77 6.71 3.83
CA SER A 28 16.49 6.36 5.06
C SER A 28 17.06 4.94 5.08
N LEU A 29 16.62 4.09 4.14
CA LEU A 29 16.98 2.67 4.04
C LEU A 29 17.45 2.32 2.61
N PRO A 30 18.55 2.91 2.12
CA PRO A 30 18.98 2.77 0.72
C PRO A 30 19.37 1.34 0.33
N ASP A 31 19.76 0.51 1.30
CA ASP A 31 20.15 -0.90 1.10
C ASP A 31 18.98 -1.89 1.33
N ALA A 32 17.77 -1.38 1.63
CA ALA A 32 16.60 -2.24 1.81
C ALA A 32 16.01 -2.65 0.47
N GLU A 33 15.69 -3.94 0.33
CA GLU A 33 14.94 -4.44 -0.81
C GLU A 33 13.45 -4.24 -0.56
N LEU A 34 12.78 -3.47 -1.42
CA LEU A 34 11.35 -3.23 -1.34
C LEU A 34 10.59 -4.37 -2.02
N GLU A 35 9.81 -5.11 -1.23
CA GLU A 35 8.82 -6.05 -1.72
C GLU A 35 7.44 -5.39 -1.70
N LEU A 36 6.86 -5.18 -2.88
CA LEU A 36 5.50 -4.67 -3.02
C LEU A 36 4.50 -5.82 -3.07
N VAL A 37 3.53 -5.82 -2.17
CA VAL A 37 2.47 -6.83 -2.13
C VAL A 37 1.12 -6.15 -2.33
N MET A 38 0.37 -6.60 -3.34
CA MET A 38 -0.99 -6.12 -3.58
C MET A 38 -1.91 -6.63 -2.47
N GLY A 39 -2.43 -5.70 -1.65
CA GLY A 39 -3.25 -6.00 -0.48
C GLY A 39 -4.67 -6.48 -0.82
N GLY A 40 -5.23 -6.07 -1.96
CA GLY A 40 -6.54 -6.53 -2.42
C GLY A 40 -7.70 -5.96 -1.61
N LEU A 41 -7.77 -4.63 -1.48
CA LEU A 41 -8.74 -3.92 -0.64
C LEU A 41 -10.20 -4.34 -0.92
N ARG A 42 -10.54 -4.50 -2.20
CA ARG A 42 -11.86 -4.94 -2.69
C ARG A 42 -11.71 -5.87 -3.91
N ALA A 43 -10.82 -6.85 -3.80
CA ALA A 43 -10.52 -7.73 -4.92
C ALA A 43 -11.77 -8.49 -5.39
N TYR A 44 -12.10 -8.38 -6.68
CA TYR A 44 -13.22 -9.06 -7.34
C TYR A 44 -14.62 -8.72 -6.82
N GLU A 45 -14.77 -7.68 -5.99
CA GLU A 45 -16.09 -7.18 -5.57
C GLU A 45 -16.85 -6.67 -6.80
N ARG A 46 -18.11 -7.07 -6.94
CA ARG A 46 -18.96 -6.70 -8.11
C ARG A 46 -20.19 -5.91 -7.70
N GLU A 47 -20.52 -5.95 -6.42
CA GLU A 47 -21.61 -5.20 -5.82
C GLU A 47 -21.25 -3.70 -5.78
N PRO A 48 -22.18 -2.82 -6.22
CA PRO A 48 -22.01 -1.39 -6.02
C PRO A 48 -21.89 -1.06 -4.53
N MET A 49 -21.08 -0.04 -4.23
CA MET A 49 -21.01 0.49 -2.86
C MET A 49 -22.38 1.08 -2.49
N ASP A 50 -22.92 0.68 -1.34
CA ASP A 50 -24.16 1.20 -0.78
C ASP A 50 -23.85 2.15 0.39
N ASP A 51 -24.85 2.93 0.80
CA ASP A 51 -24.73 3.85 1.95
C ASP A 51 -24.83 3.13 3.30
N ALA A 52 -25.16 1.83 3.29
CA ALA A 52 -25.45 1.04 4.48
C ALA A 52 -24.22 0.30 5.03
N ARG A 53 -23.11 0.28 4.28
CA ARG A 53 -21.83 -0.34 4.66
C ARG A 53 -20.69 0.66 4.74
#